data_AF-A0A9D9WH23-F1
#
_entry.id   AF-A0A9D9WH23-F1
#
_cell.length_a   1.000
_cell.length_b   1.000
_cell.length_c   1.000
_cell.angle_alpha   90.00
_cell.angle_beta   90.00
_cell.angle_gamma   90.00
#
_symmetry.space_group_name_H-M   'P 1'
#
loop_
_entity.id
_entity.type
_entity.pdbx_description
1 polymer ?
#
loop_
_entity_poly.entity_id
_entity_poly.type
_entity_poly.pdbx_seq_one_letter_code
_entity_poly.pdbx_strand_id
1 'polypeptide(L)'
;MGIEGVFKQGFITTSADKVLNYTRTGSLWPVTFGLACCAVEMMHAGAARYDLDRFGIIFRPSPRQSDLMIVAGTLCNKMAPA
;
A
#
# COMPACT_ATOMS: atom_id res chain seq x y z
N MET A 1 -1.46 12.69 -0.26
CA MET A 1 -2.26 13.34 -1.31
C MET A 1 -3.73 13.58 -0.87
N GLY A 2 -3.99 14.09 0.35
CA GLY A 2 -5.37 14.27 0.87
C GLY A 2 -5.60 15.55 1.69
N ILE A 3 -4.67 16.49 1.62
CA ILE A 3 -4.63 17.72 2.47
C ILE A 3 -4.07 18.92 1.69
N GLU A 4 -3.80 18.77 0.39
CA GLU A 4 -3.02 19.71 -0.43
C GLU A 4 -3.77 21.02 -0.79
N GLY A 5 -4.86 21.40 -0.10
CA GLY A 5 -5.57 22.61 -0.49
C GLY A 5 -6.54 23.30 0.47
N VAL A 6 -6.72 22.88 1.73
CA VAL A 6 -7.86 23.41 2.53
C VAL A 6 -7.48 24.20 3.79
N PHE A 7 -6.24 24.12 4.32
CA PHE A 7 -5.88 24.86 5.52
C PHE A 7 -4.71 25.82 5.29
N LYS A 8 -5.02 27.12 5.29
CA LYS A 8 -4.08 28.25 5.28
C LYS A 8 -2.88 27.95 6.18
N GLN A 9 -1.70 27.98 5.56
CA GLN A 9 -0.41 27.54 6.10
C GLN A 9 -0.09 28.20 7.46
N GLY A 10 -0.27 27.44 8.55
CA GLY A 10 0.33 27.73 9.84
C GLY A 10 1.40 26.67 10.14
N PHE A 11 2.41 27.02 10.93
CA PHE A 11 3.50 26.10 11.35
C PHE A 11 2.97 24.77 11.97
N ILE A 12 1.81 24.85 12.64
CA ILE A 12 1.15 23.70 13.29
C ILE A 12 0.48 22.77 12.26
N THR A 13 -0.15 23.29 11.21
CA THR A 13 -0.81 22.45 10.20
C THR A 13 0.23 21.72 9.35
N THR A 14 1.33 22.37 8.99
CA THR A 14 2.42 21.72 8.22
C THR A 14 3.18 20.66 9.02
N SER A 15 3.31 20.82 10.34
CA SER A 15 3.92 19.80 11.20
C SER A 15 3.01 18.58 11.37
N ALA A 16 1.70 18.78 11.52
CA ALA A 16 0.73 17.69 11.57
C ALA A 16 0.67 16.90 10.25
N ASP A 17 0.66 17.58 9.11
CA ASP A 17 0.64 16.96 7.78
C ASP A 17 1.87 16.07 7.53
N LYS A 18 3.05 16.48 8.01
CA LYS A 18 4.28 15.69 7.93
C LYS A 18 4.16 14.40 8.74
N VAL A 19 3.64 14.47 9.96
CA VAL A 19 3.45 13.29 10.82
C VAL A 19 2.43 12.34 10.20
N LEU A 20 1.30 12.84 9.72
CA LEU A 20 0.27 12.01 9.09
C LEU A 20 0.79 11.29 7.85
N ASN A 21 1.52 11.99 6.97
CA ASN A 21 2.12 11.37 5.80
C ASN A 21 3.18 10.34 6.19
N TYR A 22 4.01 10.63 7.18
CA TYR A 22 5.00 9.68 7.71
C TYR A 22 4.33 8.40 8.21
N THR A 23 3.26 8.52 9.00
CA THR A 23 2.52 7.35 9.51
C THR A 23 1.91 6.51 8.38
N ARG A 24 1.33 7.14 7.35
CA ARG A 24 0.74 6.41 6.22
C ARG A 24 1.77 5.69 5.37
N THR A 25 2.92 6.33 5.11
CA THR A 25 3.99 5.70 4.33
C THR A 25 4.72 4.59 5.09
N GLY A 26 4.72 4.65 6.43
CA GLY A 26 5.40 3.68 7.28
C GLY A 26 4.58 2.44 7.67
N SER A 27 3.31 2.35 7.24
CA SER A 27 2.42 1.24 7.61
C SER A 27 1.46 0.85 6.48
N LEU A 28 2.00 0.56 5.29
CA LEU A 28 1.20 0.16 4.14
C LEU A 28 0.79 -1.31 4.24
N TRP A 29 -0.49 -1.61 4.19
CA TRP A 29 -1.04 -2.97 4.25
C TRP A 29 -1.60 -3.39 2.89
N PRO A 30 -0.80 -4.08 2.07
CA PRO A 30 -1.23 -4.53 0.75
C PRO A 30 -2.25 -5.67 0.82
N VAL A 31 -3.25 -5.61 -0.05
CA VAL A 31 -4.07 -6.77 -0.39
C VAL A 31 -3.28 -7.72 -1.28
N THR A 32 -3.34 -9.02 -0.97
CA THR A 32 -2.70 -10.06 -1.77
C THR A 32 -3.47 -10.28 -3.07
N PHE A 33 -3.11 -9.52 -4.11
CA PHE A 33 -3.75 -9.59 -5.43
C PHE A 33 -2.79 -10.11 -6.50
N GLY A 34 -2.58 -11.44 -6.47
CA GLY A 34 -1.77 -12.16 -7.45
C GLY A 34 -2.61 -12.65 -8.62
N LEU A 35 -2.34 -12.16 -9.83
CA LEU A 35 -3.07 -12.52 -11.05
C LEU A 35 -2.34 -13.55 -11.92
N ALA A 36 -1.01 -13.45 -11.99
CA ALA A 36 -0.20 -14.31 -12.84
C ALA A 36 1.19 -14.53 -12.21
N CYS A 37 2.23 -14.68 -13.03
CA CYS A 37 3.60 -14.97 -12.58
C CYS A 37 4.19 -13.94 -11.61
N CYS A 38 3.83 -12.66 -11.68
CA CYS A 38 4.32 -11.66 -10.72
C CYS A 38 3.84 -11.92 -9.27
N ALA A 39 2.87 -12.81 -9.06
CA ALA A 39 2.44 -13.21 -7.73
C ALA A 39 3.57 -13.90 -6.94
N VAL A 40 4.42 -14.71 -7.60
CA VAL A 40 5.53 -15.38 -6.90
C VAL A 40 6.64 -14.39 -6.52
N GLU A 41 6.83 -13.35 -7.32
CA GLU A 41 7.76 -12.26 -7.01
C GLU A 41 7.28 -11.46 -5.80
N MET A 42 5.97 -11.20 -5.72
CA MET A 42 5.33 -10.60 -4.54
C MET A 42 5.51 -11.46 -3.29
N MET A 43 5.35 -12.78 -3.39
CA MET A 43 5.56 -13.70 -2.26
C MET A 43 7.02 -13.73 -1.81
N HIS A 44 7.98 -13.73 -2.76
CA HIS A 44 9.39 -13.66 -2.43
C HIS A 44 9.80 -12.33 -1.79
N ALA A 45 9.14 -11.22 -2.14
CA ALA A 45 9.36 -9.95 -1.47
C ALA A 45 8.95 -10.02 0.02
N GLY A 46 7.89 -10.76 0.34
CA GLY A 46 7.49 -11.05 1.73
C GLY A 46 8.25 -12.19 2.43
N ALA A 47 9.16 -12.88 1.74
CA ALA A 47 9.91 -14.00 2.31
C ALA A 47 11.15 -13.52 3.08
N ALA A 48 11.73 -14.39 3.91
CA ALA A 48 12.82 -14.07 4.84
C ALA A 48 14.05 -13.35 4.24
N ARG A 49 14.28 -13.46 2.92
CA ARG A 49 15.41 -12.80 2.25
C ARG A 49 15.21 -11.29 2.05
N TYR A 50 13.99 -10.87 1.70
CA TYR A 50 13.68 -9.48 1.38
C TYR A 50 12.75 -8.82 2.41
N ASP A 51 11.96 -9.62 3.12
CA ASP A 51 11.17 -9.28 4.30
C ASP A 51 10.57 -7.86 4.29
N LEU A 52 9.50 -7.70 3.51
CA LEU A 52 8.74 -6.45 3.45
C LEU A 52 8.17 -6.00 4.80
N ASP A 53 8.01 -6.89 5.79
CA ASP A 53 7.49 -6.54 7.11
C ASP A 53 8.39 -5.52 7.84
N ARG A 54 9.68 -5.47 7.49
CA ARG A 54 10.64 -4.46 8.00
C ARG A 54 10.26 -3.03 7.66
N PHE A 55 9.51 -2.82 6.58
CA PHE A 55 9.00 -1.52 6.16
C PHE A 55 7.59 -1.24 6.72
N GLY A 56 7.08 -2.09 7.62
CA GLY A 56 5.71 -2.00 8.14
C GLY A 56 4.67 -2.53 7.15
N ILE A 57 5.11 -3.35 6.18
CA ILE A 57 4.25 -3.86 5.10
C ILE A 57 3.74 -5.25 5.43
N ILE A 58 2.45 -5.32 5.77
CA ILE A 58 1.79 -6.58 6.13
C ILE A 58 0.71 -6.91 5.11
N PHE A 59 0.82 -8.09 4.50
CA PHE A 59 -0.18 -8.59 3.58
C PHE A 59 -1.48 -8.96 4.32
N ARG A 60 -2.58 -8.30 3.95
CA ARG A 60 -3.93 -8.58 4.47
C ARG A 60 -4.82 -9.07 3.33
N PRO A 61 -5.41 -10.28 3.41
CA PRO A 61 -6.17 -10.83 2.29
C PRO A 61 -7.54 -10.17 2.08
N SER A 62 -8.00 -9.34 3.02
CA SER A 62 -9.30 -8.67 2.91
C SER A 62 -9.15 -7.23 2.41
N PRO A 63 -9.86 -6.84 1.33
CA PRO A 63 -9.73 -5.51 0.74
C PRO A 63 -10.22 -4.38 1.66
N ARG A 64 -11.04 -4.70 2.68
CA ARG A 64 -11.54 -3.71 3.64
C ARG A 64 -10.52 -3.36 4.74
N GLN A 65 -9.55 -4.23 4.99
CA GLN A 65 -8.51 -4.02 6.01
C GLN A 65 -7.21 -3.48 5.41
N SER A 66 -7.00 -3.67 4.10
CA SER A 66 -5.86 -3.18 3.35
C SER A 66 -6.08 -1.77 2.82
N ASP A 67 -5.00 -1.00 2.70
CA ASP A 67 -4.97 0.35 2.11
C ASP A 67 -4.21 0.41 0.77
N LEU A 68 -3.40 -0.60 0.45
CA LEU A 68 -2.65 -0.71 -0.81
C LEU A 68 -3.12 -1.90 -1.64
N MET A 69 -3.20 -1.76 -2.96
CA MET A 69 -3.48 -2.85 -3.89
C MET A 69 -2.37 -2.94 -4.94
N ILE A 70 -1.64 -4.05 -4.92
CA ILE A 70 -0.57 -4.34 -5.88
C ILE A 70 -1.13 -5.27 -6.95
N VAL A 71 -1.20 -4.82 -8.20
CA VAL A 71 -1.66 -5.64 -9.33
C VAL A 71 -0.50 -6.49 -9.85
N ALA A 72 -0.36 -7.69 -9.30
CA ALA A 72 0.76 -8.58 -9.63
C ALA A 72 0.39 -9.61 -10.70
N GLY A 73 0.48 -9.18 -11.96
CA GLY A 73 0.38 -10.05 -13.12
C GLY A 73 -0.54 -9.50 -14.20
N THR A 74 -0.77 -10.32 -15.23
CA THR A 74 -1.60 -9.94 -16.37
C THR A 74 -3.08 -9.87 -15.99
N LEU A 75 -3.73 -8.75 -16.32
CA LEU A 75 -5.16 -8.56 -16.14
C LEU A 75 -5.92 -8.96 -17.42
N CYS A 76 -6.88 -9.88 -17.30
CA CYS A 76 -7.71 -10.32 -18.42
C CYS A 76 -9.06 -9.58 -18.43
N ASN A 77 -9.71 -9.49 -19.60
CA ASN A 77 -11.03 -8.83 -19.74
C ASN A 77 -12.10 -9.35 -18.78
N LYS A 78 -12.07 -10.65 -18.45
CA LYS A 78 -12.98 -11.25 -17.47
C LYS A 78 -12.73 -10.79 -16.02
N MET A 79 -11.49 -10.41 -15.70
CA MET A 79 -11.08 -9.95 -14.38
C MET A 79 -11.21 -8.42 -14.22
N ALA A 80 -11.31 -7.67 -15.32
CA ALA A 80 -11.51 -6.22 -15.29
C ALA A 80 -12.73 -5.73 -14.48
N PRO A 81 -13.90 -6.40 -14.51
CA PRO A 81 -15.07 -5.97 -13.74
C PRO A 81 -15.15 -6.57 -12.32
N ALA A 82 -14.17 -7.39 -11.92
CA ALA A 82 -14.20 -8.13 -10.65
C ALA A 82 -13.97 -7.24 -9.42
#